data_AF-A0A6C0DQA5-F1
#
_entry.id   AF-A0A6C0DQA5-F1
#
_cell.length_a   1.000
_cell.length_b   1.000
_cell.length_c   1.000
_cell.angle_alpha   90.00
_cell.angle_beta   90.00
_cell.angle_gamma   90.00
#
_symmetry.space_group_name_H-M   'P 1'
#
loop_
_entity.id
_entity.type
_entity.pdbx_description
1 polymer ?
#
loop_
_entity_poly.entity_id
_entity_poly.type
_entity_poly.pdbx_seq_one_letter_code
_entity_poly.pdbx_strand_id
1 'polypeptide(L)' 'MCQLYIIAFDGMEWDNIQIFDNRIEAEYALEKIKNKLIKTYNQYNFRIETFVKRNDRFVPIYTTLKK' A
#
# COMPACT_ATOMS: atom_id res chain seq x y z
N MET A 1 15.89 -5.02 -10.04
CA MET A 1 15.48 -4.77 -8.63
C MET A 1 14.06 -5.28 -8.46
N CYS A 2 13.76 -6.02 -7.40
CA CYS A 2 12.41 -6.53 -7.11
C CYS A 2 11.75 -5.64 -6.06
N GLN A 3 10.52 -5.17 -6.36
CA GLN A 3 9.71 -4.32 -5.50
C GLN A 3 8.34 -4.97 -5.28
N LEU A 4 7.72 -4.68 -4.14
CA LEU A 4 6.32 -4.99 -3.86
C LEU A 4 5.60 -3.71 -3.46
N TYR A 5 4.32 -3.63 -3.83
CA TYR A 5 3.42 -2.54 -3.51
C TYR A 5 2.29 -3.10 -2.67
N ILE A 6 2.11 -2.55 -1.47
CA ILE A 6 1.13 -3.03 -0.51
C ILE A 6 0.11 -1.93 -0.29
N ILE A 7 -1.17 -2.23 -0.48
CA ILE A 7 -2.25 -1.31 -0.08
C ILE A 7 -2.49 -1.49 1.42
N ALA A 8 -2.22 -0.43 2.18
CA ALA A 8 -2.41 -0.38 3.62
C ALA A 8 -3.40 0.73 3.99
N PHE A 9 -4.14 0.54 5.07
CA PHE A 9 -4.93 1.60 5.69
C PHE A 9 -5.09 1.41 7.19
N ASP A 10 -5.31 2.52 7.89
CA ASP A 10 -5.34 2.55 9.35
C ASP A 10 -6.55 1.78 9.89
N GLY A 11 -6.34 0.95 10.91
CA GLY A 11 -7.42 0.24 11.63
C GLY A 11 -7.92 -1.05 10.97
N MET A 12 -7.24 -1.58 9.94
CA MET A 12 -7.62 -2.84 9.30
C MET A 12 -6.98 -4.07 9.94
N GLU A 13 -7.71 -5.18 9.93
CA GLU A 13 -7.15 -6.52 10.18
C GLU A 13 -6.21 -6.93 9.04
N TRP A 14 -5.11 -7.60 9.40
CA TRP A 14 -4.03 -8.03 8.50
C TRP A 14 -4.51 -8.88 7.31
N ASP A 15 -5.64 -9.56 7.45
CA ASP A 15 -6.22 -10.46 6.45
C ASP A 15 -6.73 -9.76 5.18
N ASN A 16 -6.81 -8.43 5.21
CA ASN A 16 -7.33 -7.64 4.10
C ASN A 16 -6.23 -6.86 3.34
N ILE A 17 -4.96 -7.15 3.64
CA ILE A 17 -3.82 -6.56 2.95
C ILE A 17 -3.74 -7.10 1.52
N GLN A 18 -3.64 -6.20 0.54
CA GLN A 18 -3.44 -6.55 -0.86
C GLN A 18 -2.00 -6.24 -1.28
N ILE A 19 -1.35 -7.22 -1.92
CA ILE A 19 0.05 -7.17 -2.33
C ILE A 19 0.13 -7.27 -3.85
N PHE A 20 0.92 -6.40 -4.47
CA PHE A 20 1.13 -6.32 -5.90
C PHE A 20 2.62 -6.29 -6.22
N ASP A 21 3.03 -6.84 -7.35
CA ASP A 21 4.37 -6.69 -7.92
C ASP A 21 4.45 -5.53 -8.94
N ASN A 22 3.30 -4.96 -9.30
CA ASN A 22 3.14 -3.84 -10.23
C ASN A 22 2.50 -2.62 -9.54
N ARG A 23 3.14 -1.45 -9.67
CA ARG A 23 2.65 -0.20 -9.06
C ARG A 23 1.32 0.27 -9.64
N ILE A 24 1.19 0.19 -10.97
CA ILE A 24 0.01 0.66 -11.70
C ILE A 24 -1.22 -0.16 -11.28
N GLU A 25 -1.05 -1.48 -11.09
CA GLU A 25 -2.11 -2.35 -10.61
C GLU A 25 -2.53 -2.00 -9.17
N ALA A 26 -1.56 -1.73 -8.29
CA ALA A 26 -1.84 -1.27 -6.93
C ALA A 26 -2.59 0.07 -6.91
N GLU A 27 -2.22 1.02 -7.78
CA GLU A 27 -2.89 2.32 -7.92
C GLU A 27 -4.33 2.14 -8.43
N TYR A 28 -4.54 1.29 -9.42
CA TYR A 28 -5.88 1.00 -9.95
C TYR A 28 -6.77 0.28 -8.93
N ALA A 29 -6.22 -0.68 -8.17
CA ALA A 29 -6.93 -1.33 -7.08
C ALA A 29 -7.27 -0.35 -5.95
N LEU A 30 -6.35 0.55 -5.61
CA LEU A 30 -6.59 1.61 -4.64
C LEU A 30 -7.76 2.50 -5.07
N GLU A 31 -7.79 2.98 -6.32
CA GLU A 31 -8.90 3.79 -6.83
C GLU A 31 -10.26 3.07 -6.76
N LYS A 32 -10.30 1.77 -7.10
CA LYS A 32 -11.50 0.95 -6.95
C LYS A 32 -11.99 0.88 -5.51
N ILE A 33 -11.07 0.71 -4.55
CA ILE A 33 -11.39 0.68 -3.12
C ILE A 33 -11.95 2.03 -2.68
N LYS A 34 -11.30 3.13 -3.07
CA LYS A 34 -11.75 4.50 -2.77
C LYS A 34 -13.16 4.75 -3.30
N ASN A 35 -13.44 4.35 -4.54
CA ASN A 35 -14.75 4.50 -5.17
C ASN A 35 -15.84 3.62 -4.52
N LYS A 36 -15.49 2.41 -4.07
CA LYS A 36 -16.43 1.52 -3.37
C LYS A 36 -16.76 2.02 -1.96
N LEU A 37 -15.78 2.63 -1.29
CA LEU A 37 -15.87 3.06 0.10
C LEU A 37 -16.04 4.57 0.26
N ILE A 38 -16.56 5.29 -0.75
CA ILE A 38 -16.68 6.77 -0.78
C ILE A 38 -17.26 7.36 0.52
N LYS A 39 -18.24 6.70 1.15
CA LYS A 39 -18.85 7.17 2.41
C LYS A 39 -17.96 6.99 3.65
N THR A 40 -17.08 5.98 3.64
CA THR A 40 -16.14 5.63 4.71
C THR A 40 -14.71 6.11 4.40
N TYR A 41 -14.44 6.58 3.20
CA TYR A 41 -13.11 6.99 2.74
C TYR A 41 -12.53 8.15 3.57
N ASN A 42 -13.37 9.08 4.03
CA ASN A 42 -12.94 10.14 4.95
C ASN A 42 -12.52 9.62 6.34
N GLN A 43 -12.82 8.37 6.68
CA GLN A 43 -12.47 7.75 7.97
C GLN A 43 -11.18 6.91 7.91
N TYR A 44 -10.73 6.51 6.72
CA TYR A 44 -9.59 5.60 6.57
C TYR A 44 -8.51 6.18 5.65
N ASN A 45 -7.28 6.29 6.17
CA ASN A 45 -6.13 6.76 5.39
C ASN A 45 -5.57 5.61 4.53
N PHE A 46 -6.06 5.47 3.29
CA PHE A 46 -5.52 4.51 2.34
C PHE A 46 -4.22 5.00 1.71
N ARG A 47 -3.19 4.15 1.71
CA ARG A 47 -1.88 4.43 1.09
C ARG A 47 -1.29 3.18 0.44
N ILE A 48 -0.41 3.39 -0.54
CA ILE A 48 0.44 2.33 -1.09
C ILE A 48 1.80 2.44 -0.43
N GLU A 49 2.19 1.40 0.31
CA GLU A 49 3.54 1.26 0.84
C GLU A 49 4.40 0.47 -0.15
N THR A 50 5.62 0.95 -0.39
CA THR A 50 6.56 0.30 -1.31
C THR A 50 7.61 -0.45 -0.52
N PHE A 51 7.86 -1.70 -0.89
CA PHE A 51 8.88 -2.56 -0.29
C PHE A 51 9.91 -2.96 -1.34
N VAL A 52 11.19 -3.04 -0.94
CA VAL A 52 12.30 -3.49 -1.79
C VAL A 52 12.91 -4.76 -1.24
N LYS A 53 13.28 -5.70 -2.12
CA LYS A 53 14.02 -6.89 -1.71
C LYS A 53 15.46 -6.53 -1.32
N ARG A 54 15.85 -6.80 -0.07
CA ARG A 54 17.23 -6.70 0.47
C ARG A 54 17.53 -7.97 1.26
N ASN A 55 18.63 -8.66 0.93
CA ASN A 55 19.08 -9.88 1.63
C ASN A 55 17.93 -10.87 1.94
N ASP A 56 17.21 -11.27 0.90
CA ASP A 56 16.05 -12.18 0.94
C ASP A 56 14.83 -11.75 1.76
N ARG A 57 14.76 -10.47 2.14
CA ARG A 57 13.59 -9.89 2.82
C ARG A 57 13.05 -8.69 2.06
N PHE A 58 11.74 -8.48 2.10
CA PHE A 58 11.14 -7.23 1.65
C PHE A 58 11.14 -6.24 2.80
N VAL A 59 11.76 -5.07 2.59
CA VAL A 59 11.81 -3.99 3.56
C VAL A 59 11.14 -2.75 3.01
N PRO A 60 10.37 -2.02 3.83
CA PRO A 60 9.69 -0.80 3.38
C PRO A 60 10.72 0.27 2.99
N ILE A 61 10.42 1.02 1.92
CA ILE A 61 11.16 2.22 1.55
C ILE A 61 10.60 3.38 2.37
N TYR A 62 11.20 3.65 3.52
CA TYR A 62 10.99 4.92 4.18
C TYR A 62 11.88 5.96 3.51
N THR A 63 11.30 6.89 2.76
CA THR A 63 11.98 8.15 2.52
C THR A 63 12.13 8.80 3.88
N THR A 64 13.35 8.81 4.42
CA THR A 64 13.66 9.66 5.56
C THR A 64 13.29 11.08 5.14
N LEU A 65 12.15 11.59 5.61
CA LEU A 65 11.84 13.00 5.51
C LEU A 65 12.98 13.69 6.26
N LYS A 66 13.93 14.26 5.51
CA LYS A 66 14.88 15.21 6.09
C LYS A 66 14.00 16.31 6.68
N LYS A 67 13.97 16.36 8.02
CA LYS A 67 13.41 17.48 8.77
C LYS A 67 14.07 18.78 8.33
#